data_AF-A0A815UBK4-F1
#
_entry.id   AF-A0A815UBK4-F1
#
_cell.length_a   1.000
_cell.length_b   1.000
_cell.length_c   1.000
_cell.angle_alpha   90.00
_cell.angle_beta   90.00
_cell.angle_gamma   90.00
#
_symmetry.space_group_name_H-M   'P 1'
#
loop_
_entity.id
_entity.type
_entity.pdbx_description
1 polymer ?
#
loop_
_entity_poly.entity_id
_entity_poly.type
_entity_poly.pdbx_seq_one_letter_code
_entity_poly.pdbx_strand_id
1 'polypeptide(L)'
;GMMGYTLGFLGAGANGLQGGNIIVTYNDATTQTFQLTFNDWYGNAPTSGTETLATTIWDQCSGGSCTSANHNVSIYFSAFTIDPTKTIQSITLPVNSNLHIFAIGTNPIETSCTDGR
;
A
#
# COMPACT_ATOMS: atom_id res chain seq x y z
N GLY A 1 -12.38 -7.75 -23.22
CA GLY A 1 -11.79 -6.78 -22.30
C GLY A 1 -11.20 -7.55 -21.15
N MET A 2 -9.90 -7.37 -20.87
CA MET A 2 -9.27 -8.00 -19.72
C MET A 2 -9.56 -7.10 -18.52
N MET A 3 -10.53 -7.47 -17.68
CA MET A 3 -10.66 -6.88 -16.35
C MET A 3 -9.36 -7.24 -15.61
N GLY A 4 -8.54 -6.27 -15.23
CA GLY A 4 -7.51 -6.56 -14.22
C GLY A 4 -8.20 -6.64 -12.86
N TYR A 5 -7.64 -7.35 -11.88
CA TYR A 5 -7.99 -7.09 -10.48
C TYR A 5 -6.77 -6.41 -9.86
N THR A 6 -6.97 -5.32 -9.13
CA THR A 6 -5.91 -4.71 -8.32
C THR A 6 -5.96 -5.26 -6.92
N LEU A 7 -4.78 -5.53 -6.36
CA LEU A 7 -4.56 -5.70 -4.95
C LEU A 7 -3.89 -4.42 -4.41
N GLY A 8 -4.61 -3.66 -3.62
CA GLY A 8 -4.18 -2.39 -3.03
C GLY A 8 -3.74 -2.54 -1.57
N PHE A 9 -2.74 -1.76 -1.19
CA PHE A 9 -2.18 -1.68 0.15
C PHE A 9 -2.13 -0.23 0.61
N LEU A 10 -2.54 0.00 1.86
CA LEU A 10 -2.28 1.25 2.58
C LEU A 10 -1.25 0.99 3.66
N GLY A 11 -0.19 1.80 3.69
CA GLY A 11 0.87 1.61 4.64
C GLY A 11 1.91 2.73 4.69
N ALA A 12 2.89 2.54 5.56
CA ALA A 12 4.07 3.37 5.66
C ALA A 12 5.25 2.58 6.26
N GLY A 13 6.47 2.99 5.92
CA GLY A 13 7.67 2.56 6.63
C GLY A 13 7.90 3.39 7.88
N ALA A 14 8.57 2.81 8.87
CA ALA A 14 9.17 3.51 9.99
C ALA A 14 10.69 3.34 9.94
N ASN A 15 11.43 4.36 10.41
CA ASN A 15 12.89 4.33 10.45
C ASN A 15 13.53 4.10 9.07
N GLY A 16 13.00 4.75 8.03
CA GLY A 16 13.48 4.70 6.65
C GLY A 16 12.53 4.03 5.67
N LEU A 17 13.04 3.79 4.46
CA LEU A 17 12.37 3.04 3.41
C LEU A 17 12.20 1.58 3.86
N GLN A 18 10.96 1.10 3.90
CA GLN A 18 10.66 -0.27 4.34
C GLN A 18 9.92 -1.05 3.27
N GLY A 19 10.13 -2.35 3.24
CA GLY A 19 9.47 -3.21 2.28
C GLY A 19 9.68 -4.69 2.56
N GLY A 20 9.13 -5.50 1.66
CA GLY A 20 9.32 -6.94 1.62
C GLY A 20 8.42 -7.60 0.59
N ASN A 21 8.64 -8.89 0.38
CA ASN A 21 7.84 -9.67 -0.56
C ASN A 21 6.44 -9.92 0.01
N ILE A 22 5.43 -9.60 -0.77
CA ILE A 22 4.06 -10.11 -0.59
C ILE A 22 3.88 -11.33 -1.49
N ILE A 23 3.21 -12.36 -0.97
CA ILE A 23 2.90 -13.57 -1.74
C ILE A 23 1.39 -13.75 -1.77
N VAL A 24 0.81 -13.60 -2.94
CA VAL A 24 -0.59 -13.94 -3.22
C VAL A 24 -0.64 -15.44 -3.55
N THR A 25 -1.37 -16.21 -2.74
CA THR A 25 -1.65 -17.62 -3.02
C THR A 25 -3.06 -17.76 -3.53
N TYR A 26 -3.24 -18.45 -4.66
CA TYR A 26 -4.55 -18.71 -5.27
C TYR A 26 -5.12 -20.05 -4.82
N ASN A 27 -6.41 -20.25 -5.06
CA ASN A 27 -7.10 -21.50 -4.74
C ASN A 27 -6.61 -22.72 -5.55
N ASP A 28 -5.93 -22.50 -6.68
CA ASP A 28 -5.26 -23.53 -7.48
C ASP A 28 -3.82 -23.84 -7.00
N ALA A 29 -3.45 -23.34 -5.81
CA ALA A 29 -2.13 -23.45 -5.19
C ALA A 29 -0.97 -22.75 -5.92
N THR A 30 -1.24 -22.03 -7.02
CA THR A 30 -0.23 -21.17 -7.64
C THR A 30 -0.04 -19.88 -6.85
N THR A 31 1.09 -19.20 -7.07
CA THR A 31 1.43 -17.97 -6.36
C THR A 31 1.87 -16.85 -7.30
N GLN A 32 1.54 -15.61 -6.94
CA GLN A 32 2.17 -14.40 -7.48
C GLN A 32 2.90 -13.66 -6.36
N THR A 33 4.12 -13.20 -6.64
CA THR A 33 4.95 -12.46 -5.68
C THR A 33 5.16 -11.03 -6.16
N PHE A 34 5.01 -10.06 -5.27
CA PHE A 34 5.32 -8.66 -5.54
C PHE A 34 6.23 -8.09 -4.47
N GLN A 35 7.04 -7.11 -4.85
CA GLN A 35 7.83 -6.34 -3.91
C GLN A 35 7.01 -5.13 -3.45
N LEU A 36 6.60 -5.13 -2.18
CA LEU A 36 5.98 -3.96 -1.56
C LEU A 36 7.06 -3.09 -0.92
N THR A 37 6.96 -1.78 -1.15
CA THR A 37 7.86 -0.79 -0.58
C THR A 37 7.06 0.47 -0.22
N PHE A 38 7.25 0.99 0.98
CA PHE A 38 6.72 2.28 1.41
C PHE A 38 7.83 3.14 2.02
N ASN A 39 7.80 4.44 1.72
CA ASN A 39 8.71 5.38 2.35
C ASN A 39 8.40 5.55 3.84
N ASP A 40 9.36 6.15 4.57
CA ASP A 40 9.17 6.56 5.94
C ASP A 40 7.99 7.54 6.06
N TRP A 41 7.06 7.30 6.99
CA TRP A 41 5.92 8.16 7.24
C TRP A 41 6.29 9.63 7.48
N TYR A 42 7.45 9.87 8.12
CA TYR A 42 8.00 11.18 8.40
C TYR A 42 8.53 11.88 7.13
N GLY A 43 8.94 11.12 6.12
CA GLY A 43 9.53 11.65 4.89
C GLY A 43 8.55 12.46 4.03
N ASN A 44 7.25 12.26 4.18
CA ASN A 44 6.17 12.97 3.47
C ASN A 44 6.30 12.99 1.93
N ALA A 45 7.02 12.02 1.37
CA ALA A 45 7.19 11.86 -0.07
C ALA A 45 6.97 10.39 -0.44
N PRO A 46 6.21 10.08 -1.50
CA PRO A 46 6.05 8.71 -1.94
C PRO A 46 7.33 8.21 -2.62
N THR A 47 7.50 6.89 -2.67
CA THR A 47 8.52 6.24 -3.51
C THR A 47 7.97 5.93 -4.89
N SER A 48 8.84 5.60 -5.84
CA SER A 48 8.42 5.12 -7.16
C SER A 48 7.45 3.94 -7.03
N GLY A 49 6.34 3.96 -7.76
CA GLY A 49 5.29 2.93 -7.69
C GLY A 49 4.33 3.07 -6.50
N THR A 50 4.36 4.19 -5.78
CA THR A 50 3.42 4.50 -4.69
C THR A 50 2.89 5.92 -4.81
N GLU A 51 1.81 6.20 -4.10
CA GLU A 51 1.17 7.52 -4.05
C GLU A 51 1.00 7.97 -2.58
N THR A 52 1.06 9.28 -2.33
CA THR A 52 0.64 9.82 -1.03
C THR A 52 -0.87 9.73 -0.95
N LEU A 53 -1.37 8.94 0.02
CA LEU A 53 -2.81 8.81 0.23
C LEU A 53 -3.35 9.95 1.10
N ALA A 54 -2.70 10.18 2.23
CA ALA A 54 -3.14 11.16 3.22
C ALA A 54 -1.93 11.80 3.89
N THR A 55 -2.10 13.07 4.26
CA THR A 55 -1.09 13.88 4.93
C THR A 55 -1.72 14.56 6.13
N THR A 56 -1.01 14.57 7.25
CA THR A 56 -1.36 15.34 8.45
C THR A 56 -0.14 16.06 8.99
N ILE A 57 -0.35 17.05 9.86
CA ILE A 57 0.73 17.66 10.62
C ILE A 57 1.13 16.71 11.75
N TRP A 58 2.43 16.54 11.96
CA TRP A 58 2.97 15.79 13.08
C TRP A 58 2.92 16.64 14.36
N ASP A 59 2.14 16.13 15.31
CA ASP A 59 2.08 16.63 16.67
C ASP A 59 2.70 15.59 17.60
N GLN A 60 3.73 15.99 18.35
CA GLN A 60 4.32 15.16 19.38
C GLN A 60 3.79 15.59 20.74
N CYS A 61 2.91 14.78 21.31
CA CYS A 61 2.41 14.98 22.67
C CYS A 61 3.24 14.16 23.67
N SER A 62 3.88 14.84 24.63
CA SER A 62 4.57 14.19 25.75
C SER A 62 4.25 14.92 27.06
N GLY A 63 3.97 14.18 28.13
CA GLY A 63 3.76 14.75 29.45
C GLY A 63 2.61 15.78 29.58
N GLY A 64 1.59 15.71 28.71
CA GLY A 64 0.45 16.65 28.71
C GLY A 64 0.66 17.94 27.91
N SER A 65 1.80 18.08 27.22
CA SER A 65 2.04 19.16 26.26
C SER A 65 2.23 18.58 24.86
N CYS A 66 1.59 19.18 23.86
CA CYS A 66 1.78 18.84 22.46
C CYS A 66 2.62 19.92 21.80
N THR A 67 3.75 19.51 21.23
CA THR A 67 4.51 20.37 20.33
C THR A 67 4.12 19.99 18.91
N SER A 68 3.49 20.92 18.20
CA SER A 68 3.35 20.78 16.75
C SER A 68 4.68 21.10 16.12
N ALA A 69 5.24 20.15 15.38
CA ALA A 69 6.48 20.39 14.65
C ALA A 69 6.25 21.21 13.36
N ASN A 70 4.98 21.51 13.03
CA ASN A 70 4.58 22.06 11.74
C ASN A 70 5.20 21.27 10.56
N HIS A 71 5.37 19.97 10.75
CA HIS A 71 5.98 19.05 9.80
C HIS A 71 4.90 18.12 9.26
N ASN A 72 4.79 18.02 7.94
CA ASN A 72 3.83 17.14 7.31
C ASN A 72 4.34 15.70 7.36
N VAL A 73 3.43 14.76 7.58
CA VAL A 73 3.70 13.32 7.57
C VAL A 73 2.60 12.59 6.82
N SER A 74 2.94 11.46 6.22
CA SER A 74 2.05 10.77 5.28
C SER A 74 1.96 9.27 5.48
N ILE A 75 0.86 8.74 4.98
CA ILE A 75 0.72 7.33 4.63
C ILE A 75 0.56 7.20 3.11
N TYR A 76 0.88 6.03 2.61
CA TYR A 76 1.03 5.78 1.18
C TYR A 76 0.11 4.67 0.70
N PHE A 77 -0.19 4.70 -0.59
CA PHE A 77 -0.91 3.66 -1.31
C PHE A 77 0.01 3.00 -2.35
N SER A 78 -0.11 1.68 -2.50
CA SER A 78 0.51 0.91 -3.57
C SER A 78 -0.49 -0.11 -4.10
N ALA A 79 -0.43 -0.41 -5.40
CA ALA A 79 -1.31 -1.37 -6.03
C ALA A 79 -0.54 -2.30 -6.98
N PHE A 80 -0.96 -3.55 -7.01
CA PHE A 80 -0.42 -4.57 -7.91
C PHE A 80 -1.54 -5.18 -8.74
N THR A 81 -1.27 -5.40 -10.02
CA THR A 81 -2.15 -6.19 -10.89
C THR A 81 -1.97 -7.66 -10.56
N ILE A 82 -3.06 -8.33 -10.20
CA ILE A 82 -3.10 -9.78 -9.97
C ILE A 82 -3.77 -10.52 -11.14
N ASP A 83 -3.58 -11.83 -11.22
CA ASP A 83 -4.27 -12.67 -12.22
C ASP A 83 -5.80 -12.57 -12.05
N PRO A 84 -6.53 -12.00 -13.04
CA PRO A 84 -7.96 -11.79 -12.92
C PRO A 84 -8.78 -13.07 -13.12
N THR A 85 -8.16 -14.15 -13.58
CA THR A 85 -8.81 -15.44 -13.80
C THR A 85 -8.79 -16.33 -12.55
N LYS A 86 -8.11 -15.90 -11.49
CA LYS A 86 -7.87 -16.67 -10.27
C LYS A 86 -8.47 -16.02 -9.04
N THR A 87 -8.90 -16.85 -8.09
CA THR A 87 -9.42 -16.40 -6.80
C THR A 87 -8.31 -16.44 -5.75
N ILE A 88 -8.08 -15.31 -5.07
CA ILE A 88 -7.12 -15.23 -3.97
C ILE A 88 -7.59 -16.14 -2.83
N GLN A 89 -6.71 -17.03 -2.38
CA GLN A 89 -6.92 -17.88 -1.20
C GLN A 89 -6.30 -17.24 0.05
N SER A 90 -5.11 -16.67 -0.06
CA SER A 90 -4.44 -15.98 1.04
C SER A 90 -3.39 -14.98 0.53
N ILE A 91 -3.04 -14.03 1.39
CA ILE A 91 -1.95 -13.08 1.17
C ILE A 91 -0.98 -13.24 2.34
N THR A 92 0.26 -13.60 2.03
CA THR A 92 1.35 -13.62 3.00
C THR A 92 2.07 -12.27 2.99
N LEU A 93 2.10 -11.60 4.14
CA LEU A 93 2.81 -10.34 4.32
C LEU A 93 4.27 -10.58 4.70
N PRO A 94 5.19 -9.67 4.37
CA PRO A 94 6.58 -9.76 4.80
C PRO A 94 6.69 -9.60 6.32
N VAL A 95 7.63 -10.32 6.91
CA VAL A 95 7.99 -10.15 8.33
C VAL A 95 8.96 -8.98 8.44
N ASN A 96 8.42 -7.78 8.62
CA ASN A 96 9.18 -6.55 8.84
C ASN A 96 8.45 -5.67 9.86
N SER A 97 9.02 -5.52 11.06
CA SER A 97 8.40 -4.75 12.16
C SER A 97 8.32 -3.25 11.91
N ASN A 98 9.10 -2.72 10.96
CA ASN A 98 9.08 -1.33 10.58
C ASN A 98 8.12 -1.06 9.40
N LEU A 99 7.51 -2.09 8.81
CA LEU A 99 6.52 -1.94 7.75
C LEU A 99 5.12 -2.01 8.38
N HIS A 100 4.39 -0.91 8.34
CA HIS A 100 3.03 -0.85 8.84
C HIS A 100 2.04 -0.92 7.69
N ILE A 101 1.13 -1.90 7.74
CA ILE A 101 0.02 -2.07 6.80
C ILE A 101 -1.27 -1.75 7.54
N PHE A 102 -2.01 -0.77 7.07
CA PHE A 102 -3.26 -0.30 7.68
C PHE A 102 -4.49 -0.91 7.01
N ALA A 103 -4.42 -1.17 5.71
CA ALA A 103 -5.50 -1.79 4.96
C ALA A 103 -4.98 -2.56 3.75
N ILE A 104 -5.74 -3.58 3.36
CA ILE A 104 -5.55 -4.36 2.14
C ILE A 104 -6.92 -4.51 1.50
N GLY A 105 -7.01 -4.32 0.20
CA GLY A 105 -8.27 -4.45 -0.53
C GLY A 105 -8.08 -4.89 -1.96
N THR A 106 -9.11 -5.50 -2.53
CA THR A 106 -9.14 -5.89 -3.94
C THR A 106 -10.21 -5.10 -4.67
N ASN A 107 -9.90 -4.56 -5.83
CA ASN A 107 -10.89 -3.97 -6.72
C ASN A 107 -10.85 -4.66 -8.09
N PRO A 108 -12.01 -4.98 -8.69
CA PRO A 108 -12.06 -5.22 -10.12
C PRO A 108 -11.64 -3.91 -10.82
N ILE A 109 -10.65 -3.98 -11.70
CA ILE A 109 -10.37 -2.91 -12.65
C ILE A 109 -11.43 -3.02 -13.74
N GLU A 110 -12.52 -2.29 -13.56
CA GLU A 110 -13.49 -2.01 -14.63
C GLU A 110 -12.83 -1.02 -15.60
N THR A 111 -12.19 -1.51 -16.66
CA THR A 111 -11.87 -0.65 -17.81
C THR A 111 -13.13 -0.47 -18.63
N SER A 112 -13.95 0.56 -18.36
CA SER A 112 -14.85 1.07 -19.38
C SER A 112 -15.10 2.57 -19.25
N CYS A 113 -14.55 3.32 -20.20
CA CYS A 113 -15.34 4.24 -21.03
C CYS A 113 -14.54 4.55 -22.30
N THR A 114 -14.70 3.75 -23.35
CA THR A 114 -14.55 4.30 -24.70
C THR A 114 -15.79 5.16 -24.92
N ASP A 115 -15.63 6.48 -24.77
CA ASP A 115 -16.64 7.44 -25.21
C ASP A 115 -16.80 7.29 -26.73
N GLY A 116 -17.96 6.81 -27.14
CA GLY A 116 -18.40 6.76 -28.51
C GLY A 116 -19.20 8.02 -28.83
N ARG A 117 -18.51 9.17 -28.86
CA ARG A 117 -18.98 10.41 -29.51
C ARG A 117 -17.82 11.16 -30.15
#